data_AF-A0A2D6GX24-F1
#
_entry.id   AF-A0A2D6GX24-F1
#
_cell.length_a   1.000
_cell.length_b   1.000
_cell.length_c   1.000
_cell.angle_alpha   90.00
_cell.angle_beta   90.00
_cell.angle_gamma   90.00
#
_symmetry.space_group_name_H-M   'P 1'
#
loop_
_entity.id
_entity.type
_entity.pdbx_description
1 polymer ?
#
loop_
_entity_poly.entity_id
_entity_poly.type
_entity_poly.pdbx_seq_one_letter_code
_entity_poly.pdbx_strand_id
1 'polypeptide(L)'
;MNSSKKVVATTVLVVLVIGAYYFIHQSDEVDITGLHIMPNGTVMNGAGEIFKDAEVLPDGRIKLGNGRIVERDILSFPKRGPEDRVEKLEYVMKDGVKEFNLSIDEVQWEYADGKYVHVWAFNGQIPGPEIRVTEGDKVRVVVKNNLSYMPGTTVHHHGLLLNGSKFDGVPGLDQYPIKPGETFTYEYTANNAGTHFYHTHGSNHKDVAMQDDMGLSGAFIIEPRNRFDERHSSNYDKEWVYMLDEWAVGDSGVNHALHLMGEDGEHVHQTANVFTINGRIFPDNLTGEDTIKVDEGDKVLIRLINNGSEAIHPMHTHGHQFELIAIDGNLVPFAARQIMDVITVNPGERRDILMRANNPGTWLFHCHNIHHAMGGMILGFFYNGYEPCCLDNPDEAEELLEDHTHDGSEGEDHGH
;
A
#
# COMPACT_ATOMS: atom_id res chain seq x y z
N MET A 1 22.71 54.68 34.02
CA MET A 1 23.56 53.80 33.19
C MET A 1 23.64 52.45 33.87
N ASN A 2 23.02 51.45 33.23
CA ASN A 2 22.93 50.05 33.65
C ASN A 2 24.29 49.36 33.64
N SER A 3 24.52 48.41 34.55
CA SER A 3 24.79 47.02 34.17
C SER A 3 24.74 46.08 35.39
N SER A 4 23.65 45.31 35.52
CA SER A 4 23.66 44.06 36.28
C SER A 4 23.62 42.91 35.26
N LYS A 5 24.68 42.09 35.24
CA LYS A 5 24.73 40.86 34.47
C LYS A 5 23.79 39.84 35.12
N LYS A 6 22.74 39.41 34.42
CA LYS A 6 22.02 38.17 34.74
C LYS A 6 22.74 37.01 34.06
N VAL A 7 23.20 36.05 34.86
CA VAL A 7 23.58 34.71 34.42
C VAL A 7 22.29 33.91 34.29
N VAL A 8 21.99 33.41 33.10
CA VAL A 8 20.89 32.45 32.88
C VAL A 8 21.51 31.05 32.97
N ALA A 9 21.00 30.23 33.88
CA ALA A 9 21.42 28.85 34.05
C ALA A 9 20.58 27.95 33.14
N THR A 10 21.22 27.29 32.17
CA THR A 10 20.63 26.24 31.36
C THR A 10 20.66 24.93 32.14
N THR A 11 19.50 24.37 32.49
CA THR A 11 19.40 23.07 33.15
C THR A 11 19.26 21.98 32.07
N VAL A 12 20.33 21.24 31.81
CA VAL A 12 20.30 20.06 30.92
C VAL A 12 19.96 18.83 31.75
N LEU A 13 18.82 18.20 31.47
CA LEU A 13 18.45 16.92 32.08
C LEU A 13 18.82 15.79 31.12
N VAL A 14 19.85 15.00 31.48
CA VAL A 14 20.25 13.81 30.73
C VAL A 14 19.56 12.60 31.36
N VAL A 15 18.62 11.98 30.64
CA VAL A 15 18.00 10.71 31.07
C VAL A 15 18.71 9.56 30.36
N LEU A 16 19.36 8.71 31.15
CA LEU A 16 20.04 7.50 30.69
C LEU A 16 18.99 6.37 30.51
N VAL A 17 18.56 6.16 29.27
CA VAL A 17 17.98 4.88 28.84
C VAL A 17 18.91 4.33 27.76
N ILE A 18 19.20 3.04 27.86
CA ILE A 18 20.19 2.31 27.08
C ILE A 18 20.00 2.60 25.58
N GLY A 19 20.92 3.37 24.97
CA GLY A 19 21.18 3.32 23.52
C GLY A 19 20.75 4.47 22.61
N ALA A 20 20.30 5.64 23.09
CA ALA A 20 20.20 6.86 22.26
C ALA A 20 20.24 8.12 23.13
N TYR A 21 21.08 9.09 22.79
CA TYR A 21 21.14 10.39 23.47
C TYR A 21 20.00 11.27 22.95
N TYR A 22 18.98 11.50 23.77
CA TYR A 22 17.92 12.48 23.48
C TYR A 22 18.19 13.77 24.27
N PHE A 23 18.32 14.89 23.56
CA PHE A 23 18.41 16.22 24.16
C PHE A 23 16.98 16.77 24.38
N ILE A 24 16.72 17.31 25.57
CA ILE A 24 15.43 17.92 25.94
C ILE A 24 15.65 19.43 26.05
N HIS A 25 15.03 20.23 25.19
CA HIS A 25 15.10 21.69 25.22
C HIS A 25 13.76 22.32 25.64
N GLN A 26 13.85 23.38 26.46
CA GLN A 26 12.77 24.36 26.74
C GLN A 26 13.27 25.75 26.30
N SER A 27 13.24 26.07 25.01
CA SER A 27 13.50 27.46 24.55
C SER A 27 13.05 27.72 23.11
N ASP A 28 12.58 28.94 22.84
CA ASP A 28 11.96 29.45 21.60
C ASP A 28 12.85 29.52 20.33
N GLU A 29 13.98 28.83 20.29
CA GLU A 29 14.87 28.72 19.12
C GLU A 29 15.12 27.25 18.78
N VAL A 30 14.05 26.48 18.55
CA VAL A 30 14.19 25.06 18.19
C VAL A 30 14.31 24.91 16.68
N ASP A 31 15.31 24.16 16.25
CA ASP A 31 15.45 23.72 14.87
C ASP A 31 14.24 22.86 14.50
N ILE A 32 13.39 23.40 13.62
CA ILE A 32 12.18 22.74 13.12
C ILE A 32 12.40 22.06 11.77
N THR A 33 13.64 22.02 11.30
CA THR A 33 13.98 21.38 10.03
C THR A 33 13.85 19.86 10.21
N GLY A 34 13.09 19.22 9.32
CA GLY A 34 12.79 17.79 9.43
C GLY A 34 11.96 17.43 10.66
N LEU A 35 10.87 18.15 10.92
CA LEU A 35 9.90 17.76 11.95
C LEU A 35 9.14 16.50 11.52
N HIS A 36 9.20 15.46 12.35
CA HIS A 36 8.54 14.19 12.14
C HIS A 36 7.68 13.81 13.36
N ILE A 37 6.47 13.35 13.10
CA ILE A 37 5.56 12.65 14.00
C ILE A 37 5.97 11.18 13.96
N MET A 38 6.40 10.69 15.10
CA MET A 38 6.63 9.28 15.35
C MET A 38 5.31 8.52 15.37
N PRO A 39 5.33 7.21 15.15
CA PRO A 39 4.12 6.38 15.19
C PRO A 39 3.28 6.57 16.47
N ASN A 40 3.92 6.85 17.61
CA ASN A 40 3.27 7.10 18.90
C ASN A 40 2.81 8.56 19.09
N GLY A 41 2.65 9.32 18.00
CA GLY A 41 2.30 10.75 18.03
C GLY A 41 3.41 11.68 18.51
N THR A 42 4.58 11.17 18.93
CA THR A 42 5.67 12.01 19.43
C THR A 42 6.29 12.82 18.30
N VAL A 43 6.38 14.13 18.47
CA VAL A 43 7.04 14.99 17.50
C VAL A 43 8.55 15.07 17.77
N MET A 44 9.38 14.90 16.76
CA MET A 44 10.84 15.08 16.81
C MET A 44 11.39 15.82 15.60
N ASN A 45 12.56 16.45 15.68
CA ASN A 45 13.24 17.00 14.50
C ASN A 45 14.27 16.03 13.90
N GLY A 46 14.88 16.39 12.77
CA GLY A 46 15.89 15.58 12.08
C GLY A 46 17.19 15.38 12.88
N ALA A 47 17.38 16.13 13.96
CA ALA A 47 18.47 15.95 14.91
C ALA A 47 18.13 14.97 16.07
N GLY A 48 16.89 14.46 16.11
CA GLY A 48 16.39 13.54 17.14
C GLY A 48 15.92 14.24 18.42
N GLU A 49 15.68 15.55 18.41
CA GLU A 49 15.14 16.28 19.56
C GLU A 49 13.62 16.10 19.65
N ILE A 50 13.11 15.77 20.84
CA ILE A 50 11.69 15.50 21.07
C ILE A 50 10.95 16.76 21.54
N PHE A 51 9.84 17.07 20.88
CA PHE A 51 8.94 18.17 21.21
C PHE A 51 7.77 17.65 22.04
N LYS A 52 7.96 17.53 23.35
CA LYS A 52 6.97 16.94 24.28
C LYS A 52 5.64 17.68 24.36
N ASP A 53 5.67 19.00 24.15
CA ASP A 53 4.50 19.86 24.22
C ASP A 53 3.85 20.06 22.83
N ALA A 54 4.32 19.33 21.82
CA ALA A 54 3.74 19.42 20.49
C ALA A 54 2.54 18.49 20.37
N GLU A 55 1.47 19.03 19.80
CA GLU A 55 0.21 18.37 19.52
C GLU A 55 0.10 18.14 18.02
N VAL A 56 -0.15 16.90 17.61
CA VAL A 56 -0.53 16.59 16.24
C VAL A 56 -2.01 16.90 16.09
N LEU A 57 -2.33 17.87 15.25
CA LEU A 57 -3.72 18.24 14.96
C LEU A 57 -4.36 17.16 14.05
N PRO A 58 -5.69 17.02 14.05
CA PRO A 58 -6.40 16.06 13.18
C PRO A 58 -6.13 16.24 11.68
N ASP A 59 -5.65 17.41 11.28
CA ASP A 59 -5.27 17.74 9.91
C ASP A 59 -3.77 17.52 9.61
N GLY A 60 -3.05 16.80 10.49
CA GLY A 60 -1.64 16.44 10.35
C GLY A 60 -0.65 17.55 10.66
N ARG A 61 -1.11 18.78 10.93
CA ARG A 61 -0.23 19.88 11.33
C ARG A 61 0.28 19.67 12.74
N ILE A 62 1.49 20.16 13.02
CA ILE A 62 2.08 20.10 14.35
C ILE A 62 1.88 21.44 15.03
N LYS A 63 1.14 21.48 16.12
CA LYS A 63 1.08 22.63 17.01
C LYS A 63 2.14 22.47 18.10
N LEU A 64 3.21 23.24 18.04
CA LEU A 64 4.28 23.23 19.05
C LEU A 64 3.78 23.78 20.39
N GLY A 65 4.48 23.47 21.49
CA GLY A 65 4.12 23.93 22.84
C GLY A 65 4.02 25.44 23.03
N ASN A 66 4.65 26.23 22.16
CA ASN A 66 4.52 27.69 22.14
C ASN A 66 3.31 28.20 21.33
N GLY A 67 2.43 27.30 20.87
CA GLY A 67 1.25 27.59 20.08
C GLY A 67 1.52 27.82 18.58
N ARG A 68 2.78 27.77 18.14
CA ARG A 68 3.11 27.86 16.71
C ARG A 68 2.64 26.59 16.01
N ILE A 69 1.77 26.76 15.01
CA ILE A 69 1.40 25.69 14.10
C ILE A 69 2.48 25.63 13.01
N VAL A 70 3.19 24.52 12.98
CA VAL A 70 4.05 24.12 11.88
C VAL A 70 3.19 23.29 10.95
N GLU A 71 3.01 23.78 9.72
CA GLU A 71 2.53 22.93 8.64
C GLU A 71 3.55 21.81 8.52
N ARG A 72 3.16 20.61 8.94
CA ARG A 72 4.02 19.47 8.76
C ARG A 72 4.10 19.27 7.26
N ASP A 73 5.31 19.31 6.75
CA ASP A 73 5.55 19.33 5.31
C ASP A 73 5.40 17.92 4.71
N ILE A 74 4.45 17.10 5.21
CA ILE A 74 4.05 15.88 4.51
C ILE A 74 3.62 16.21 3.08
N LEU A 75 3.04 17.40 2.89
CA LEU A 75 2.63 17.92 1.59
C LEU A 75 3.81 18.33 0.69
N SER A 76 5.06 18.45 1.18
CA SER A 76 6.22 18.65 0.30
C SER A 76 6.86 17.38 -0.19
N PHE A 77 6.48 16.21 0.32
CA PHE A 77 6.91 14.99 -0.32
C PHE A 77 6.45 15.00 -1.78
N PRO A 78 7.26 14.45 -2.70
CA PRO A 78 6.93 14.46 -4.11
C PRO A 78 5.53 13.90 -4.34
N LYS A 79 4.70 14.66 -5.04
CA LYS A 79 3.42 14.17 -5.56
C LYS A 79 3.71 13.15 -6.65
N ARG A 80 3.00 12.03 -6.58
CA ARG A 80 3.10 10.90 -7.50
C ARG A 80 1.71 10.40 -7.83
N GLY A 81 1.50 9.98 -9.07
CA GLY A 81 0.24 9.44 -9.52
C GLY A 81 0.41 8.25 -10.45
N PRO A 82 -0.69 7.76 -11.05
CA PRO A 82 -0.67 6.69 -12.04
C PRO A 82 0.35 6.91 -13.17
N GLU A 83 0.56 8.15 -13.59
CA GLU A 83 1.49 8.53 -14.65
C GLU A 83 2.97 8.26 -14.31
N ASP A 84 3.30 8.14 -13.03
CA ASP A 84 4.64 7.79 -12.55
C ASP A 84 4.85 6.27 -12.47
N ARG A 85 3.81 5.45 -12.66
CA ARG A 85 3.92 4.01 -12.47
C ARG A 85 4.88 3.35 -13.44
N VAL A 86 5.70 2.51 -12.86
CA VAL A 86 6.35 1.39 -13.53
C VAL A 86 5.56 0.14 -13.19
N GLU A 87 4.87 -0.43 -14.18
CA GLU A 87 4.12 -1.67 -13.98
C GLU A 87 5.04 -2.82 -13.56
N LYS A 88 6.13 -3.03 -14.32
CA LYS A 88 7.08 -4.13 -14.12
C LYS A 88 8.47 -3.57 -13.85
N LEU A 89 9.05 -3.95 -12.72
CA LEU A 89 10.39 -3.54 -12.36
C LEU A 89 11.41 -4.19 -13.30
N GLU A 90 12.15 -3.37 -14.02
CA GLU A 90 13.22 -3.84 -14.90
C GLU A 90 14.39 -4.44 -14.11
N TYR A 91 15.01 -5.48 -14.67
CA TYR A 91 16.21 -6.10 -14.11
C TYR A 91 17.40 -5.98 -15.03
N VAL A 92 18.59 -6.07 -14.44
CA VAL A 92 19.83 -6.25 -15.17
C VAL A 92 20.38 -7.64 -14.90
N MET A 93 20.81 -8.34 -15.95
CA MET A 93 21.54 -9.60 -15.79
C MET A 93 22.96 -9.32 -15.28
N LYS A 94 23.30 -9.83 -14.09
CA LYS A 94 24.67 -9.80 -13.53
C LYS A 94 25.06 -11.19 -13.07
N ASP A 95 26.13 -11.74 -13.65
CA ASP A 95 26.68 -13.06 -13.30
C ASP A 95 25.64 -14.20 -13.31
N GLY A 96 24.68 -14.13 -14.25
CA GLY A 96 23.59 -15.11 -14.36
C GLY A 96 22.47 -14.95 -13.32
N VAL A 97 22.41 -13.80 -12.64
CA VAL A 97 21.38 -13.42 -11.68
C VAL A 97 20.59 -12.22 -12.23
N LYS A 98 19.27 -12.25 -12.10
CA LYS A 98 18.40 -11.10 -12.39
C LYS A 98 18.45 -10.15 -11.20
N GLU A 99 19.08 -9.00 -11.36
CA GLU A 99 19.21 -7.99 -10.32
C GLU A 99 18.18 -6.87 -10.51
N PHE A 100 17.35 -6.68 -9.49
CA PHE A 100 16.33 -5.64 -9.37
C PHE A 100 16.78 -4.61 -8.32
N ASN A 101 16.44 -3.33 -8.54
CA ASN A 101 16.70 -2.27 -7.58
C ASN A 101 15.37 -1.71 -7.07
N LEU A 102 15.16 -1.83 -5.77
CA LEU A 102 14.05 -1.23 -5.05
C LEU A 102 14.54 -0.07 -4.18
N SER A 103 13.76 1.00 -4.14
CA SER A 103 13.87 2.05 -3.13
C SER A 103 12.62 2.07 -2.26
N ILE A 104 12.77 2.53 -1.02
CA ILE A 104 11.66 2.84 -0.12
C ILE A 104 11.67 4.35 0.05
N ASP A 105 10.63 5.01 -0.43
CA ASP A 105 10.53 6.46 -0.53
C ASP A 105 9.25 6.98 0.14
N GLU A 106 9.27 8.22 0.62
CA GLU A 106 8.06 8.91 1.09
C GLU A 106 7.51 9.77 -0.05
N VAL A 107 6.21 9.61 -0.34
CA VAL A 107 5.52 10.34 -1.42
C VAL A 107 4.11 10.74 -1.02
N GLN A 108 3.54 11.69 -1.75
CA GLN A 108 2.11 11.97 -1.76
C GLN A 108 1.49 11.24 -2.95
N TRP A 109 0.82 10.11 -2.71
CA TRP A 109 0.20 9.31 -3.76
C TRP A 109 -1.20 9.82 -4.10
N GLU A 110 -1.46 10.06 -5.38
CA GLU A 110 -2.76 10.46 -5.90
C GLU A 110 -3.68 9.24 -6.03
N TYR A 111 -4.53 9.01 -5.03
CA TYR A 111 -5.47 7.88 -5.03
C TYR A 111 -6.78 8.18 -5.78
N ALA A 112 -7.11 9.47 -5.94
CA ALA A 112 -8.18 10.00 -6.79
C ALA A 112 -7.78 11.39 -7.33
N ASP A 113 -8.40 11.87 -8.40
CA ASP A 113 -8.07 13.13 -9.07
C ASP A 113 -7.97 14.29 -8.07
N GLY A 114 -6.78 14.88 -7.97
CA GLY A 114 -6.48 15.96 -7.03
C GLY A 114 -6.46 15.58 -5.55
N LYS A 115 -6.75 14.32 -5.18
CA LYS A 115 -6.75 13.81 -3.81
C LYS A 115 -5.50 12.96 -3.56
N TYR A 116 -4.73 13.37 -2.56
CA TYR A 116 -3.43 12.79 -2.23
C TYR A 116 -3.44 12.19 -0.83
N VAL A 117 -2.60 11.18 -0.63
CA VAL A 117 -2.32 10.61 0.67
C VAL A 117 -0.84 10.37 0.88
N HIS A 118 -0.36 10.67 2.09
CA HIS A 118 1.02 10.38 2.49
C HIS A 118 1.24 8.88 2.62
N VAL A 119 2.19 8.34 1.86
CA VAL A 119 2.51 6.91 1.86
C VAL A 119 4.02 6.67 1.90
N TRP A 120 4.37 5.45 2.29
CA TRP A 120 5.70 4.89 2.07
C TRP A 120 5.59 3.91 0.93
N ALA A 121 6.37 4.14 -0.11
CA ALA A 121 6.20 3.49 -1.39
C ALA A 121 7.49 2.81 -1.85
N PHE A 122 7.35 1.60 -2.40
CA PHE A 122 8.44 1.00 -3.15
C PHE A 122 8.57 1.73 -4.50
N ASN A 123 9.74 2.29 -4.78
CA ASN A 123 10.05 3.08 -5.97
C ASN A 123 9.12 4.29 -6.18
N GLY A 124 8.57 4.83 -5.08
CA GLY A 124 7.73 6.04 -5.12
C GLY A 124 6.35 5.85 -5.76
N GLN A 125 5.84 4.62 -5.87
CA GLN A 125 4.51 4.33 -6.41
C GLN A 125 3.72 3.36 -5.51
N ILE A 126 2.39 3.39 -5.65
CA ILE A 126 1.49 2.40 -5.04
C ILE A 126 0.73 1.66 -6.15
N PRO A 127 0.62 0.31 -6.10
CA PRO A 127 1.48 -0.53 -5.30
C PRO A 127 2.92 -0.41 -5.83
N GLY A 128 3.86 -0.96 -5.08
CA GLY A 128 5.23 -1.16 -5.54
C GLY A 128 5.28 -1.90 -6.90
N PRO A 129 6.32 -1.65 -7.70
CA PRO A 129 6.41 -2.18 -9.06
C PRO A 129 6.48 -3.71 -9.07
N GLU A 130 5.80 -4.35 -10.02
CA GLU A 130 5.77 -5.81 -10.11
C GLU A 130 7.16 -6.38 -10.36
N ILE A 131 7.59 -7.33 -9.53
CA ILE A 131 8.75 -8.17 -9.83
C ILE A 131 8.28 -9.42 -10.54
N ARG A 132 8.65 -9.58 -11.82
CA ARG A 132 8.31 -10.77 -12.60
C ARG A 132 9.54 -11.54 -13.07
N VAL A 133 9.57 -12.83 -12.75
CA VAL A 133 10.65 -13.75 -13.10
C VAL A 133 10.09 -15.08 -13.58
N THR A 134 10.94 -15.95 -14.12
CA THR A 134 10.56 -17.31 -14.50
C THR A 134 10.99 -18.28 -13.42
N GLU A 135 10.18 -19.31 -13.18
CA GLU A 135 10.46 -20.40 -12.24
C GLU A 135 11.88 -20.96 -12.44
N GLY A 136 12.68 -20.95 -11.37
CA GLY A 136 14.07 -21.38 -11.31
C GLY A 136 15.10 -20.30 -11.66
N ASP A 137 14.68 -19.05 -11.90
CA ASP A 137 15.61 -17.93 -12.03
C ASP A 137 16.29 -17.61 -10.70
N LYS A 138 17.56 -17.20 -10.79
CA LYS A 138 18.27 -16.58 -9.67
C LYS A 138 17.92 -15.11 -9.61
N VAL A 139 17.49 -14.64 -8.44
CA VAL A 139 16.99 -13.29 -8.21
C VAL A 139 17.88 -12.62 -7.18
N ARG A 140 18.19 -11.35 -7.44
CA ARG A 140 18.81 -10.43 -6.49
C ARG A 140 17.95 -9.18 -6.39
N VAL A 141 17.54 -8.81 -5.19
CA VAL A 141 16.81 -7.57 -4.93
C VAL A 141 17.68 -6.68 -4.05
N VAL A 142 18.13 -5.56 -4.61
CA VAL A 142 18.91 -4.54 -3.88
C VAL A 142 17.92 -3.50 -3.39
N VAL A 143 17.74 -3.40 -2.08
CA VAL A 143 16.76 -2.50 -1.44
C VAL A 143 17.48 -1.36 -0.77
N LYS A 144 17.17 -0.13 -1.17
CA LYS A 144 17.65 1.10 -0.55
C LYS A 144 16.53 1.71 0.30
N ASN A 145 16.78 1.90 1.59
CA ASN A 145 15.86 2.64 2.44
C ASN A 145 16.20 4.14 2.37
N ASN A 146 15.34 4.95 1.72
CA ASN A 146 15.49 6.41 1.64
C ASN A 146 14.60 7.15 2.64
N LEU A 147 13.88 6.43 3.53
CA LEU A 147 13.14 7.08 4.61
C LEU A 147 14.07 7.96 5.43
N SER A 148 13.54 9.08 5.92
CA SER A 148 14.34 10.04 6.69
C SER A 148 14.45 9.66 8.17
N TYR A 149 13.63 8.72 8.65
CA TYR A 149 13.50 8.40 10.07
C TYR A 149 13.20 6.91 10.32
N MET A 150 13.40 6.49 11.58
CA MET A 150 13.11 5.14 12.08
C MET A 150 11.61 4.96 12.32
N PRO A 151 11.04 3.74 12.18
CA PRO A 151 11.72 2.45 12.23
C PRO A 151 12.39 2.04 10.92
N GLY A 152 13.49 1.28 11.04
CA GLY A 152 14.01 0.51 9.91
C GLY A 152 12.98 -0.51 9.44
N THR A 153 13.19 -1.04 8.24
CA THR A 153 12.26 -1.99 7.63
C THR A 153 13.01 -3.12 6.95
N THR A 154 12.28 -4.13 6.52
CA THR A 154 12.77 -5.23 5.71
C THR A 154 11.77 -5.57 4.64
N VAL A 155 12.17 -6.37 3.65
CA VAL A 155 11.25 -6.87 2.62
C VAL A 155 11.03 -8.35 2.86
N HIS A 156 9.79 -8.73 3.13
CA HIS A 156 9.33 -10.10 3.19
C HIS A 156 8.76 -10.52 1.84
N HIS A 157 9.25 -11.65 1.32
CA HIS A 157 8.83 -12.21 0.03
C HIS A 157 7.72 -13.23 0.22
N HIS A 158 6.52 -12.74 0.52
CA HIS A 158 5.38 -13.53 0.95
C HIS A 158 4.98 -14.61 -0.08
N GLY A 159 5.04 -15.87 0.36
CA GLY A 159 4.63 -17.03 -0.45
C GLY A 159 5.75 -17.67 -1.26
N LEU A 160 6.96 -17.09 -1.28
CA LEU A 160 8.10 -17.71 -1.96
C LEU A 160 8.68 -18.88 -1.17
N LEU A 161 8.94 -20.00 -1.86
CA LEU A 161 9.69 -21.13 -1.32
C LEU A 161 11.19 -20.85 -1.43
N LEU A 162 11.73 -20.21 -0.40
CA LEU A 162 13.10 -19.72 -0.35
C LEU A 162 14.16 -20.84 -0.14
N ASN A 163 13.75 -22.09 0.10
CA ASN A 163 14.57 -23.33 0.09
C ASN A 163 16.02 -23.18 0.59
N GLY A 164 16.18 -22.96 1.91
CA GLY A 164 17.49 -22.86 2.55
C GLY A 164 18.18 -21.50 2.41
N SER A 165 17.54 -20.53 1.75
CA SER A 165 17.89 -19.12 1.82
C SER A 165 17.60 -18.56 3.23
N LYS A 166 18.36 -17.53 3.61
CA LYS A 166 18.29 -16.79 4.88
C LYS A 166 17.63 -15.41 4.72
N PHE A 167 16.89 -15.23 3.62
CA PHE A 167 16.38 -13.95 3.14
C PHE A 167 14.86 -13.96 3.11
N ASP A 168 14.25 -14.44 4.20
CA ASP A 168 12.80 -14.45 4.40
C ASP A 168 12.28 -13.05 4.66
N GLY A 169 12.99 -12.28 5.46
CA GLY A 169 12.58 -10.91 5.76
C GLY A 169 12.55 -10.59 7.24
N VAL A 170 12.42 -11.58 8.12
CA VAL A 170 12.01 -11.40 9.52
C VAL A 170 13.08 -10.70 10.38
N PRO A 171 12.82 -9.46 10.83
CA PRO A 171 13.75 -8.73 11.68
C PRO A 171 14.10 -9.47 12.98
N GLY A 172 15.39 -9.55 13.27
CA GLY A 172 15.92 -10.19 14.48
C GLY A 172 16.03 -11.71 14.40
N LEU A 173 15.46 -12.36 13.38
CA LEU A 173 15.60 -13.79 13.15
C LEU A 173 16.64 -14.09 12.07
N ASP A 174 16.41 -13.64 10.84
CA ASP A 174 17.28 -13.93 9.70
C ASP A 174 18.01 -12.69 9.18
N GLN A 175 17.53 -11.49 9.52
CA GLN A 175 18.22 -10.23 9.23
C GLN A 175 17.94 -9.11 10.24
N TYR A 176 18.75 -8.06 10.20
CA TYR A 176 18.47 -6.80 10.90
C TYR A 176 17.68 -5.85 9.98
N PRO A 177 16.84 -4.95 10.53
CA PRO A 177 16.18 -3.92 9.74
C PRO A 177 17.15 -3.07 8.94
N ILE A 178 16.80 -2.79 7.68
CA ILE A 178 17.44 -1.81 6.82
C ILE A 178 17.11 -0.43 7.38
N LYS A 179 18.07 0.25 8.00
CA LYS A 179 17.84 1.58 8.58
C LYS A 179 17.74 2.65 7.48
N PRO A 180 17.16 3.83 7.79
CA PRO A 180 17.29 5.03 6.98
C PRO A 180 18.70 5.22 6.41
N GLY A 181 18.79 5.37 5.08
CA GLY A 181 20.05 5.54 4.36
C GLY A 181 20.86 4.26 4.16
N GLU A 182 20.45 3.10 4.67
CA GLU A 182 21.13 1.82 4.44
C GLU A 182 20.61 1.11 3.18
N THR A 183 21.42 0.16 2.71
CA THR A 183 21.10 -0.71 1.58
C THR A 183 21.30 -2.15 2.01
N PHE A 184 20.38 -3.03 1.60
CA PHE A 184 20.50 -4.47 1.80
C PHE A 184 20.26 -5.20 0.49
N THR A 185 20.78 -6.43 0.39
CA THR A 185 20.66 -7.25 -0.81
C THR A 185 20.15 -8.63 -0.45
N TYR A 186 18.99 -8.96 -1.02
CA TYR A 186 18.37 -10.28 -0.96
C TYR A 186 18.83 -11.09 -2.17
N GLU A 187 19.19 -12.36 -1.98
CA GLU A 187 19.54 -13.27 -3.09
C GLU A 187 18.93 -14.66 -2.89
N TYR A 188 18.11 -15.12 -3.83
CA TYR A 188 17.47 -16.42 -3.75
C TYR A 188 17.13 -16.97 -5.15
N THR A 189 16.63 -18.21 -5.19
CA THR A 189 16.09 -18.80 -6.42
C THR A 189 14.56 -18.79 -6.35
N ALA A 190 13.91 -18.33 -7.41
CA ALA A 190 12.45 -18.25 -7.50
C ALA A 190 11.86 -19.64 -7.83
N ASN A 191 11.55 -20.45 -6.81
CA ASN A 191 11.30 -21.88 -7.02
C ASN A 191 9.85 -22.25 -7.36
N ASN A 192 8.85 -21.57 -6.80
CA ASN A 192 7.45 -21.95 -6.90
C ASN A 192 6.67 -20.99 -7.80
N ALA A 193 6.32 -21.45 -8.99
CA ALA A 193 5.51 -20.68 -9.94
C ALA A 193 4.15 -20.27 -9.36
N GLY A 194 3.78 -19.01 -9.54
CA GLY A 194 2.49 -18.48 -9.12
C GLY A 194 2.50 -17.00 -8.77
N THR A 195 1.35 -16.55 -8.28
CA THR A 195 1.09 -15.20 -7.78
C THR A 195 1.53 -15.09 -6.32
N HIS A 196 2.51 -14.24 -6.08
CA HIS A 196 3.06 -13.89 -4.78
C HIS A 196 3.12 -12.36 -4.68
N PHE A 197 3.61 -11.88 -3.56
CA PHE A 197 3.86 -10.46 -3.35
C PHE A 197 5.04 -10.28 -2.42
N TYR A 198 5.55 -9.08 -2.37
CA TYR A 198 6.53 -8.67 -1.38
C TYR A 198 5.95 -7.50 -0.59
N HIS A 199 6.24 -7.45 0.69
CA HIS A 199 5.80 -6.36 1.54
C HIS A 199 6.79 -6.12 2.68
N THR A 200 6.57 -5.07 3.44
CA THR A 200 7.40 -4.75 4.59
C THR A 200 7.25 -5.79 5.71
N HIS A 201 8.34 -6.09 6.42
CA HIS A 201 8.26 -6.72 7.72
C HIS A 201 8.96 -5.77 8.71
N GLY A 202 8.20 -4.79 9.22
CA GLY A 202 8.66 -3.72 10.10
C GLY A 202 9.52 -4.19 11.29
N SER A 203 10.28 -3.27 11.88
CA SER A 203 11.38 -3.58 12.83
C SER A 203 10.99 -4.37 14.09
N ASN A 204 9.70 -4.39 14.42
CA ASN A 204 9.06 -5.26 15.39
C ASN A 204 7.61 -5.53 14.91
N HIS A 205 6.92 -6.53 15.48
CA HIS A 205 5.55 -6.89 15.08
C HIS A 205 4.53 -5.74 15.12
N LYS A 206 4.75 -4.71 15.94
CA LYS A 206 3.84 -3.56 16.02
C LYS A 206 4.03 -2.58 14.86
N ASP A 207 5.24 -2.48 14.32
CA ASP A 207 5.53 -1.61 13.19
C ASP A 207 5.05 -2.22 11.87
N VAL A 208 4.96 -3.55 11.76
CA VAL A 208 4.62 -4.23 10.48
C VAL A 208 3.29 -3.72 9.92
N ALA A 209 2.22 -3.78 10.72
CA ALA A 209 0.88 -3.35 10.30
C ALA A 209 0.89 -1.88 9.85
N MET A 210 1.51 -0.99 10.64
CA MET A 210 1.65 0.42 10.28
C MET A 210 2.39 0.60 8.95
N GLN A 211 3.49 -0.10 8.73
CA GLN A 211 4.26 0.06 7.50
C GLN A 211 3.54 -0.54 6.28
N ASP A 212 2.82 -1.66 6.46
CA ASP A 212 1.97 -2.25 5.42
C ASP A 212 0.85 -1.26 5.05
N ASP A 213 0.15 -0.69 6.04
CA ASP A 213 -0.93 0.29 5.87
C ASP A 213 -0.43 1.65 5.33
N MET A 214 0.88 1.93 5.45
CA MET A 214 1.52 3.06 4.78
C MET A 214 1.76 2.80 3.28
N GLY A 215 1.58 1.57 2.78
CA GLY A 215 1.62 1.23 1.36
C GLY A 215 2.84 0.43 0.89
N LEU A 216 3.66 -0.13 1.80
CA LEU A 216 4.87 -0.87 1.43
C LEU A 216 4.58 -2.32 1.01
N SER A 217 3.94 -2.48 -0.14
CA SER A 217 3.67 -3.76 -0.78
C SER A 217 3.83 -3.69 -2.29
N GLY A 218 4.07 -4.82 -2.96
CA GLY A 218 4.14 -4.92 -4.42
C GLY A 218 4.04 -6.37 -4.91
N ALA A 219 3.59 -6.56 -6.15
CA ALA A 219 3.37 -7.90 -6.69
C ALA A 219 4.69 -8.63 -7.01
N PHE A 220 4.72 -9.95 -6.80
CA PHE A 220 5.84 -10.81 -7.19
C PHE A 220 5.30 -12.00 -7.99
N ILE A 221 5.51 -12.03 -9.29
CA ILE A 221 4.99 -13.08 -10.16
C ILE A 221 6.12 -14.01 -10.61
N ILE A 222 5.97 -15.30 -10.31
CA ILE A 222 6.87 -16.35 -10.83
C ILE A 222 6.14 -17.07 -11.96
N GLU A 223 6.52 -16.74 -13.19
CA GLU A 223 6.00 -17.38 -14.40
C GLU A 223 6.37 -18.87 -14.42
N PRO A 224 5.39 -19.78 -14.62
CA PRO A 224 5.68 -21.20 -14.68
C PRO A 224 6.58 -21.53 -15.89
N ARG A 225 7.50 -22.49 -15.73
CA ARG A 225 8.20 -23.07 -16.89
C ARG A 225 7.36 -24.11 -17.62
N ASN A 226 6.44 -24.73 -16.90
CA ASN A 226 5.55 -25.73 -17.46
C ASN A 226 4.44 -25.05 -18.29
N ARG A 227 4.49 -25.18 -19.61
CA ARG A 227 3.47 -24.65 -20.53
C ARG A 227 2.05 -25.19 -20.30
N PHE A 228 1.89 -26.28 -19.54
CA PHE A 228 0.58 -26.84 -19.20
C PHE A 228 -0.02 -26.22 -17.93
N ASP A 229 0.75 -25.40 -17.20
CA ASP A 229 0.21 -24.55 -16.15
C ASP A 229 -0.64 -23.46 -16.80
N GLU A 230 -1.92 -23.34 -16.44
CA GLU A 230 -2.83 -22.37 -17.05
C GLU A 230 -2.45 -20.91 -16.81
N ARG A 231 -1.55 -20.66 -15.86
CA ARG A 231 -0.97 -19.33 -15.58
C ARG A 231 0.23 -19.03 -16.47
N HIS A 232 0.67 -19.96 -17.30
CA HIS A 232 1.68 -19.71 -18.32
C HIS A 232 1.13 -18.75 -19.37
N SER A 233 1.90 -17.75 -19.78
CA SER A 233 1.50 -16.67 -20.70
C SER A 233 1.00 -17.10 -22.08
N SER A 234 1.18 -18.37 -22.46
CA SER A 234 0.61 -18.94 -23.69
C SER A 234 -0.83 -19.41 -23.55
N ASN A 235 -1.40 -19.37 -22.35
CA ASN A 235 -2.67 -20.03 -22.03
C ASN A 235 -3.82 -19.04 -21.75
N TYR A 236 -3.58 -17.75 -21.93
CA TYR A 236 -4.56 -16.66 -21.83
C TYR A 236 -4.17 -15.54 -22.81
N ASP A 237 -5.12 -14.68 -23.16
CA ASP A 237 -4.95 -13.58 -24.10
C ASP A 237 -4.65 -12.25 -23.38
N LYS A 238 -5.21 -12.08 -22.18
CA LYS A 238 -5.04 -10.89 -21.33
C LYS A 238 -4.74 -11.32 -19.89
N GLU A 239 -3.93 -10.52 -19.21
CA GLU A 239 -3.62 -10.68 -17.78
C GLU A 239 -3.79 -9.33 -17.07
N TRP A 240 -4.38 -9.38 -15.89
CA TRP A 240 -4.46 -8.26 -14.96
C TRP A 240 -3.96 -8.68 -13.58
N VAL A 241 -3.17 -7.83 -12.93
CA VAL A 241 -2.68 -8.03 -11.57
C VAL A 241 -3.22 -6.91 -10.70
N TYR A 242 -4.06 -7.28 -9.74
CA TYR A 242 -4.73 -6.35 -8.84
C TYR A 242 -4.30 -6.60 -7.40
N MET A 243 -3.76 -5.54 -6.80
CA MET A 243 -3.50 -5.43 -5.38
C MET A 243 -4.67 -4.69 -4.72
N LEU A 244 -5.27 -5.33 -3.72
CA LEU A 244 -6.43 -4.86 -2.97
C LEU A 244 -5.94 -4.37 -1.62
N ASP A 245 -6.35 -3.15 -1.25
CA ASP A 245 -5.86 -2.47 -0.05
C ASP A 245 -6.93 -1.56 0.56
N GLU A 246 -6.75 -1.22 1.83
CA GLU A 246 -7.64 -0.39 2.62
C GLU A 246 -6.87 0.60 3.48
N TRP A 247 -7.22 1.88 3.37
CA TRP A 247 -6.50 2.97 4.02
C TRP A 247 -7.45 3.78 4.89
N ALA A 248 -6.92 4.27 6.01
CA ALA A 248 -7.56 5.27 6.84
C ALA A 248 -6.99 6.65 6.49
N VAL A 249 -7.71 7.43 5.70
CA VAL A 249 -7.27 8.72 5.16
C VAL A 249 -8.07 9.84 5.81
N GLY A 250 -7.39 10.76 6.49
CA GLY A 250 -8.02 11.98 7.04
C GLY A 250 -8.25 13.05 5.97
N ASP A 251 -9.09 14.05 6.28
CA ASP A 251 -9.48 15.15 5.36
C ASP A 251 -8.31 15.93 4.75
N SER A 252 -7.14 15.88 5.39
CA SER A 252 -5.91 16.56 4.99
C SER A 252 -4.99 15.72 4.08
N GLY A 253 -5.37 14.49 3.74
CA GLY A 253 -4.50 13.52 3.04
C GLY A 253 -3.49 12.83 3.96
N VAL A 254 -3.67 12.95 5.28
CA VAL A 254 -2.86 12.22 6.25
C VAL A 254 -3.30 10.76 6.27
N ASN A 255 -2.34 9.85 6.12
CA ASN A 255 -2.59 8.44 6.39
C ASN A 255 -2.58 8.21 7.91
N HIS A 256 -3.72 7.80 8.45
CA HIS A 256 -3.90 7.53 9.88
C HIS A 256 -3.22 6.25 10.33
N ALA A 257 -2.62 5.46 9.44
CA ALA A 257 -1.67 4.41 9.79
C ALA A 257 -0.58 4.94 10.73
N LEU A 258 -0.12 6.19 10.54
CA LEU A 258 0.87 6.83 11.40
C LEU A 258 0.41 7.04 12.85
N HIS A 259 -0.90 6.95 13.12
CA HIS A 259 -1.50 7.12 14.45
C HIS A 259 -1.83 5.77 15.12
N LEU A 260 -1.50 4.63 14.50
CA LEU A 260 -1.80 3.28 15.01
C LEU A 260 -1.05 2.92 16.30
N MET A 261 -0.21 3.80 16.85
CA MET A 261 0.41 3.58 18.16
C MET A 261 -0.18 4.59 19.16
N GLY A 262 -1.05 4.11 20.05
CA GLY A 262 -1.51 4.92 21.18
C GLY A 262 -0.36 5.29 22.14
N GLU A 263 -0.60 6.24 23.05
CA GLU A 263 0.37 6.68 24.09
C GLU A 263 0.94 5.50 24.91
N ASP A 264 0.16 4.42 25.08
CA ASP A 264 0.51 3.21 25.83
C ASP A 264 0.94 2.02 24.93
N GLY A 265 1.06 2.23 23.62
CA GLY A 265 1.45 1.18 22.67
C GLY A 265 0.36 0.15 22.37
N GLU A 266 -0.91 0.50 22.57
CA GLU A 266 -2.07 -0.22 22.06
C GLU A 266 -2.30 0.11 20.58
N HIS A 267 -2.66 -0.92 19.79
CA HIS A 267 -3.08 -0.76 18.41
C HIS A 267 -4.49 -0.16 18.39
N VAL A 268 -4.60 1.12 18.07
CA VAL A 268 -5.89 1.75 17.82
C VAL A 268 -6.14 1.69 16.33
N HIS A 269 -6.65 0.57 15.85
CA HIS A 269 -7.05 0.41 14.46
C HIS A 269 -8.10 1.48 14.12
N GLN A 270 -7.75 2.39 13.22
CA GLN A 270 -8.71 3.34 12.68
C GLN A 270 -9.47 2.66 11.55
N THR A 271 -10.80 2.78 11.57
CA THR A 271 -11.64 2.21 10.52
C THR A 271 -11.24 2.78 9.16
N ALA A 272 -10.82 1.91 8.23
CA ALA A 272 -10.51 2.31 6.87
C ALA A 272 -11.73 2.95 6.19
N ASN A 273 -11.48 4.00 5.41
CA ASN A 273 -12.50 4.76 4.68
C ASN A 273 -12.20 4.86 3.17
N VAL A 274 -11.00 4.48 2.74
CA VAL A 274 -10.58 4.44 1.34
C VAL A 274 -10.21 3.00 1.01
N PHE A 275 -10.83 2.42 -0.01
CA PHE A 275 -10.59 1.04 -0.42
C PHE A 275 -10.17 1.03 -1.88
N THR A 276 -8.95 0.58 -2.15
CA THR A 276 -8.31 0.79 -3.45
C THR A 276 -8.13 -0.50 -4.21
N ILE A 277 -8.18 -0.41 -5.54
CA ILE A 277 -7.62 -1.43 -6.43
C ILE A 277 -6.43 -0.79 -7.09
N ASN A 278 -5.25 -1.39 -6.88
CA ASN A 278 -3.98 -0.82 -7.30
C ASN A 278 -3.90 0.66 -6.85
N GLY A 279 -4.04 0.94 -5.54
CA GLY A 279 -3.83 2.29 -4.99
C GLY A 279 -4.75 3.40 -5.52
N ARG A 280 -5.77 3.08 -6.32
CA ARG A 280 -6.70 4.02 -6.94
C ARG A 280 -8.14 3.67 -6.59
N ILE A 281 -9.01 4.67 -6.63
CA ILE A 281 -10.44 4.51 -6.35
C ILE A 281 -11.31 4.90 -7.54
N PHE A 282 -12.57 4.50 -7.48
CA PHE A 282 -13.65 5.06 -8.28
C PHE A 282 -13.81 6.58 -8.03
N PRO A 283 -14.15 7.41 -9.03
CA PRO A 283 -14.46 7.07 -10.43
C PRO A 283 -13.24 6.85 -11.32
N ASP A 284 -12.04 7.17 -10.88
CA ASP A 284 -10.85 7.17 -11.74
C ASP A 284 -10.48 5.78 -12.27
N ASN A 285 -10.73 4.73 -11.49
CA ASN A 285 -10.54 3.34 -11.91
C ASN A 285 -11.61 2.81 -12.87
N LEU A 286 -12.63 3.61 -13.18
CA LEU A 286 -13.67 3.22 -14.14
C LEU A 286 -13.13 3.18 -15.57
N THR A 287 -12.31 4.15 -15.97
CA THR A 287 -11.75 4.26 -17.34
C THR A 287 -10.22 4.38 -17.40
N GLY A 288 -9.55 4.34 -16.25
CA GLY A 288 -8.10 4.43 -16.12
C GLY A 288 -7.31 3.24 -16.67
N GLU A 289 -6.02 3.22 -16.34
CA GLU A 289 -5.07 2.19 -16.82
C GLU A 289 -5.41 0.78 -16.30
N ASP A 290 -5.93 0.71 -15.07
CA ASP A 290 -6.30 -0.53 -14.39
C ASP A 290 -7.67 -1.11 -14.83
N THR A 291 -8.40 -0.42 -15.72
CA THR A 291 -9.69 -0.89 -16.27
C THR A 291 -9.51 -2.16 -17.10
N ILE A 292 -10.30 -3.20 -16.82
CA ILE A 292 -10.29 -4.45 -17.60
C ILE A 292 -10.80 -4.15 -19.02
N LYS A 293 -9.91 -4.18 -20.01
CA LYS A 293 -10.23 -4.01 -21.43
C LYS A 293 -9.98 -5.31 -22.20
N VAL A 294 -11.00 -5.81 -22.89
CA VAL A 294 -10.98 -7.11 -23.59
C VAL A 294 -11.56 -7.04 -25.00
N ASP A 295 -11.20 -8.01 -25.84
CA ASP A 295 -11.93 -8.34 -27.05
C ASP A 295 -12.89 -9.53 -26.81
N GLU A 296 -13.95 -9.64 -27.60
CA GLU A 296 -14.85 -10.81 -27.52
C GLU A 296 -14.08 -12.09 -27.83
N GLY A 297 -14.19 -13.05 -26.91
CA GLY A 297 -13.53 -14.34 -26.97
C GLY A 297 -12.25 -14.44 -26.14
N ASP A 298 -11.69 -13.32 -25.68
CA ASP A 298 -10.47 -13.29 -24.87
C ASP A 298 -10.59 -14.22 -23.65
N LYS A 299 -9.54 -14.99 -23.42
CA LYS A 299 -9.33 -15.70 -22.17
C LYS A 299 -8.52 -14.81 -21.24
N VAL A 300 -9.13 -14.39 -20.13
CA VAL A 300 -8.59 -13.35 -19.24
C VAL A 300 -8.17 -13.99 -17.93
N LEU A 301 -6.89 -13.84 -17.58
CA LEU A 301 -6.37 -14.18 -16.26
C LEU A 301 -6.40 -12.94 -15.37
N ILE A 302 -7.04 -13.02 -14.22
CA ILE A 302 -6.99 -11.96 -13.21
C ILE A 302 -6.33 -12.54 -11.96
N ARG A 303 -5.25 -11.89 -11.52
CA ARG A 303 -4.52 -12.21 -10.29
C ARG A 303 -4.92 -11.21 -9.22
N LEU A 304 -5.56 -11.68 -8.17
CA LEU A 304 -5.96 -10.88 -7.02
C LEU A 304 -4.97 -11.14 -5.89
N ILE A 305 -4.44 -10.07 -5.31
CA ILE A 305 -3.57 -10.07 -4.15
C ILE A 305 -4.22 -9.14 -3.14
N ASN A 306 -4.59 -9.66 -1.97
CA ASN A 306 -5.03 -8.80 -0.89
C ASN A 306 -3.80 -8.48 -0.01
N ASN A 307 -3.34 -7.23 -0.09
CA ASN A 307 -2.23 -6.73 0.72
C ASN A 307 -2.70 -5.87 1.89
N GLY A 308 -4.02 -5.70 2.03
CA GLY A 308 -4.64 -5.14 3.22
C GLY A 308 -4.30 -5.92 4.48
N SER A 309 -4.27 -5.22 5.60
CA SER A 309 -3.94 -5.80 6.90
C SER A 309 -5.14 -6.43 7.61
N GLU A 310 -6.38 -6.07 7.21
CA GLU A 310 -7.60 -6.42 7.94
C GLU A 310 -8.77 -6.81 7.05
N ALA A 311 -8.97 -6.11 5.94
CA ALA A 311 -10.21 -6.21 5.20
C ALA A 311 -10.28 -7.49 4.36
N ILE A 312 -11.45 -8.13 4.40
CA ILE A 312 -11.79 -9.20 3.46
C ILE A 312 -12.46 -8.61 2.22
N HIS A 313 -12.05 -9.06 1.04
CA HIS A 313 -12.56 -8.54 -0.22
C HIS A 313 -13.26 -9.63 -1.03
N PRO A 314 -14.59 -9.75 -0.96
CA PRO A 314 -15.37 -10.56 -1.90
C PRO A 314 -15.46 -9.85 -3.26
N MET A 315 -14.53 -10.13 -4.18
CA MET A 315 -14.48 -9.49 -5.49
C MET A 315 -15.50 -10.10 -6.45
N HIS A 316 -16.36 -9.27 -7.02
CA HIS A 316 -17.46 -9.64 -7.90
C HIS A 316 -17.26 -9.07 -9.32
N THR A 317 -17.57 -9.87 -10.34
CA THR A 317 -17.64 -9.41 -11.73
C THR A 317 -19.07 -9.41 -12.25
N HIS A 318 -19.49 -8.32 -12.88
CA HIS A 318 -20.77 -8.26 -13.56
C HIS A 318 -20.70 -8.98 -14.92
N GLY A 319 -21.83 -9.56 -15.33
CA GLY A 319 -22.01 -10.10 -16.68
C GLY A 319 -21.19 -11.35 -17.02
N HIS A 320 -20.36 -11.86 -16.11
CA HIS A 320 -19.46 -12.98 -16.36
C HIS A 320 -19.40 -13.94 -15.16
N GLN A 321 -18.91 -15.15 -15.44
CA GLN A 321 -18.44 -16.09 -14.43
C GLN A 321 -16.97 -16.42 -14.74
N PHE A 322 -16.23 -16.80 -13.71
CA PHE A 322 -14.84 -17.19 -13.79
C PHE A 322 -14.60 -18.52 -13.06
N GLU A 323 -13.50 -19.17 -13.41
CA GLU A 323 -13.00 -20.37 -12.74
C GLU A 323 -11.88 -19.99 -11.77
N LEU A 324 -11.95 -20.44 -10.51
CA LEU A 324 -10.84 -20.30 -9.56
C LEU A 324 -9.75 -21.33 -9.90
N ILE A 325 -8.61 -20.86 -10.43
CA ILE A 325 -7.55 -21.75 -10.93
C ILE A 325 -6.36 -21.87 -9.97
N ALA A 326 -6.12 -20.89 -9.08
CA ALA A 326 -5.08 -20.98 -8.07
C ALA A 326 -5.44 -20.25 -6.77
N ILE A 327 -4.92 -20.77 -5.66
CA ILE A 327 -4.99 -20.21 -4.31
C ILE A 327 -3.57 -20.08 -3.77
N ASP A 328 -3.18 -18.90 -3.32
CA ASP A 328 -1.87 -18.61 -2.72
C ASP A 328 -0.69 -19.09 -3.58
N GLY A 329 -0.80 -18.90 -4.89
CA GLY A 329 0.21 -19.31 -5.86
C GLY A 329 0.21 -20.81 -6.19
N ASN A 330 -0.72 -21.61 -5.67
CA ASN A 330 -0.83 -23.05 -5.95
C ASN A 330 -2.04 -23.35 -6.83
N LEU A 331 -1.86 -24.14 -7.89
CA LEU A 331 -2.97 -24.54 -8.75
C LEU A 331 -4.02 -25.35 -7.99
N VAL A 332 -5.29 -24.97 -8.15
CA VAL A 332 -6.41 -25.78 -7.73
C VAL A 332 -6.54 -26.96 -8.71
N PRO A 333 -6.60 -28.22 -8.23
CA PRO A 333 -6.81 -29.37 -9.10
C PRO A 333 -8.09 -29.22 -9.91
N PHE A 334 -8.07 -29.58 -11.20
CA PHE A 334 -9.21 -29.39 -12.12
C PHE A 334 -10.56 -29.85 -11.55
N ALA A 335 -10.59 -31.01 -10.86
CA ALA A 335 -11.82 -31.56 -10.28
C ALA A 335 -12.36 -30.77 -9.06
N ALA A 336 -11.58 -29.86 -8.49
CA ALA A 336 -11.93 -29.04 -7.33
C ALA A 336 -12.17 -27.57 -7.70
N ARG A 337 -12.04 -27.21 -8.97
CA ARG A 337 -12.25 -25.83 -9.42
C ARG A 337 -13.71 -25.48 -9.42
N GLN A 338 -13.98 -24.24 -9.03
CA GLN A 338 -15.32 -23.70 -8.89
C GLN A 338 -15.54 -22.63 -9.95
N ILE A 339 -16.73 -22.66 -10.57
CA ILE A 339 -17.23 -21.57 -11.42
C ILE A 339 -18.06 -20.66 -10.52
N MET A 340 -17.68 -19.38 -10.47
CA MET A 340 -18.24 -18.39 -9.56
C MET A 340 -18.28 -17.02 -10.25
N ASP A 341 -18.98 -16.08 -9.64
CA ASP A 341 -19.04 -14.66 -10.01
C ASP A 341 -18.55 -13.74 -8.87
N VAL A 342 -18.41 -14.27 -7.66
CA VAL A 342 -17.84 -13.61 -6.47
C VAL A 342 -16.76 -14.50 -5.86
N ILE A 343 -15.61 -13.92 -5.49
CA ILE A 343 -14.51 -14.63 -4.81
C ILE A 343 -13.97 -13.83 -3.64
N THR A 344 -13.95 -14.42 -2.45
CA THR A 344 -13.32 -13.83 -1.27
C THR A 344 -11.81 -13.97 -1.33
N VAL A 345 -11.12 -12.84 -1.12
CA VAL A 345 -9.69 -12.73 -0.90
C VAL A 345 -9.45 -12.17 0.50
N ASN A 346 -8.92 -12.96 1.43
CA ASN A 346 -8.62 -12.51 2.79
C ASN A 346 -7.25 -11.79 2.85
N PRO A 347 -6.95 -11.02 3.92
CA PRO A 347 -5.63 -10.41 4.11
C PRO A 347 -4.48 -11.39 3.89
N GLY A 348 -3.51 -10.98 3.07
CA GLY A 348 -2.33 -11.78 2.70
C GLY A 348 -2.60 -12.92 1.70
N GLU A 349 -3.85 -13.17 1.31
CA GLU A 349 -4.17 -14.23 0.35
C GLU A 349 -4.07 -13.76 -1.11
N ARG A 350 -3.87 -14.75 -1.99
CA ARG A 350 -3.90 -14.57 -3.43
C ARG A 350 -4.92 -15.50 -4.07
N ARG A 351 -5.59 -15.02 -5.12
CA ARG A 351 -6.53 -15.80 -5.93
C ARG A 351 -6.27 -15.53 -7.40
N ASP A 352 -6.07 -16.59 -8.18
CA ASP A 352 -6.00 -16.47 -9.64
C ASP A 352 -7.33 -16.99 -10.21
N ILE A 353 -8.02 -16.13 -10.96
CA ILE A 353 -9.28 -16.46 -11.61
C ILE A 353 -9.13 -16.38 -13.14
N LEU A 354 -9.81 -17.29 -13.84
CA LEU A 354 -9.74 -17.41 -15.28
C LEU A 354 -11.13 -17.27 -15.88
N MET A 355 -11.29 -16.32 -16.79
CA MET A 355 -12.58 -15.95 -17.36
C MET A 355 -12.52 -16.01 -18.88
N ARG A 356 -13.68 -16.19 -19.52
CA ARG A 356 -13.85 -15.91 -20.96
C ARG A 356 -14.69 -14.66 -21.14
N ALA A 357 -14.22 -13.74 -21.96
CA ALA A 357 -14.98 -12.58 -22.41
C ALA A 357 -16.02 -13.02 -23.46
N ASN A 358 -17.20 -13.48 -23.03
CA ASN A 358 -18.27 -14.00 -23.91
C ASN A 358 -19.60 -13.25 -23.80
N ASN A 359 -19.61 -12.08 -23.17
CA ASN A 359 -20.79 -11.24 -22.98
C ASN A 359 -20.44 -9.76 -23.25
N PRO A 360 -20.37 -9.35 -24.53
CA PRO A 360 -19.95 -8.00 -24.91
C PRO A 360 -20.81 -6.90 -24.28
N GLY A 361 -20.15 -5.90 -23.69
CA GLY A 361 -20.82 -4.80 -23.00
C GLY A 361 -19.88 -3.96 -22.14
N THR A 362 -20.49 -3.11 -21.31
CA THR A 362 -19.81 -2.37 -20.24
C THR A 362 -20.25 -2.88 -18.89
N TRP A 363 -19.29 -3.37 -18.10
CA TRP A 363 -19.52 -4.05 -16.83
C TRP A 363 -18.65 -3.44 -15.73
N LEU A 364 -18.86 -3.90 -14.50
CA LEU A 364 -18.05 -3.54 -13.34
C LEU A 364 -17.36 -4.78 -12.75
N PHE A 365 -16.23 -4.53 -12.10
CA PHE A 365 -15.57 -5.45 -11.20
C PHE A 365 -15.33 -4.74 -9.88
N HIS A 366 -15.86 -5.25 -8.76
CA HIS A 366 -15.85 -4.51 -7.51
C HIS A 366 -15.91 -5.40 -6.27
N CYS A 367 -15.60 -4.83 -5.11
CA CYS A 367 -15.83 -5.51 -3.85
C CYS A 367 -17.33 -5.62 -3.54
N HIS A 368 -17.82 -6.79 -3.20
CA HIS A 368 -19.20 -7.05 -2.81
C HIS A 368 -19.44 -6.85 -1.30
N ASN A 369 -18.47 -6.25 -0.61
CA ASN A 369 -18.74 -5.56 0.64
C ASN A 369 -19.10 -4.12 0.30
N ILE A 370 -20.38 -3.76 0.48
CA ILE A 370 -20.92 -2.52 -0.10
C ILE A 370 -20.19 -1.28 0.42
N HIS A 371 -19.81 -1.24 1.69
CA HIS A 371 -19.04 -0.11 2.23
C HIS A 371 -17.62 -0.01 1.64
N HIS A 372 -17.01 -1.13 1.19
CA HIS A 372 -15.72 -1.09 0.47
C HIS A 372 -15.92 -0.55 -0.96
N ALA A 373 -17.00 -0.95 -1.64
CA ALA A 373 -17.34 -0.40 -2.96
C ALA A 373 -17.61 1.10 -2.87
N MET A 374 -18.38 1.53 -1.87
CA MET A 374 -18.68 2.95 -1.58
C MET A 374 -17.41 3.74 -1.24
N GLY A 375 -16.45 3.13 -0.55
CA GLY A 375 -15.14 3.73 -0.30
C GLY A 375 -14.16 3.64 -1.47
N GLY A 376 -14.61 3.19 -2.65
CA GLY A 376 -13.88 3.34 -3.91
C GLY A 376 -13.43 2.06 -4.61
N MET A 377 -13.64 0.88 -4.03
CA MET A 377 -13.12 -0.40 -4.58
C MET A 377 -13.97 -0.94 -5.73
N ILE A 378 -13.98 -0.19 -6.83
CA ILE A 378 -14.73 -0.46 -8.06
C ILE A 378 -13.80 -0.14 -9.24
N LEU A 379 -13.77 -1.02 -10.23
CA LEU A 379 -13.11 -0.78 -11.51
C LEU A 379 -14.03 -1.15 -12.68
N GLY A 380 -13.80 -0.51 -13.83
CA GLY A 380 -14.53 -0.80 -15.06
C GLY A 380 -14.08 -2.09 -15.76
N PHE A 381 -15.02 -2.78 -16.39
CA PHE A 381 -14.75 -3.93 -17.26
C PHE A 381 -15.46 -3.77 -18.60
N PHE A 382 -14.70 -3.41 -19.64
CA PHE A 382 -15.23 -3.04 -20.94
C PHE A 382 -14.70 -3.91 -22.07
N TYR A 383 -15.56 -4.13 -23.05
CA TYR A 383 -15.18 -4.68 -24.34
C TYR A 383 -14.72 -3.53 -25.26
N ASN A 384 -13.69 -3.75 -26.05
CA ASN A 384 -13.25 -2.76 -27.04
C ASN A 384 -14.40 -2.40 -27.99
N GLY A 385 -14.67 -1.10 -28.15
CA GLY A 385 -15.79 -0.60 -28.93
C GLY A 385 -17.11 -0.43 -28.14
N TYR A 386 -17.12 -0.74 -26.84
CA TYR A 386 -18.20 -0.43 -25.93
C TYR A 386 -17.76 0.68 -24.99
N GLU A 387 -18.45 1.82 -25.07
CA GLU A 387 -18.24 2.94 -24.16
C GLU A 387 -19.44 3.05 -23.21
N PRO A 388 -19.21 3.32 -21.92
CA PRO A 388 -20.28 3.47 -20.95
C PRO A 388 -21.12 4.70 -21.33
N CYS A 389 -22.41 4.47 -21.57
CA CYS A 389 -23.32 5.45 -22.18
C CYS A 389 -23.61 6.69 -21.34
N CYS A 390 -23.24 6.68 -20.05
CA CYS A 390 -23.52 7.73 -19.08
C CYS A 390 -22.26 8.45 -18.56
N LEU A 391 -21.08 8.26 -19.17
CA LEU A 391 -19.86 8.99 -18.77
C LEU A 391 -19.61 10.29 -19.53
N ASP A 392 -20.54 10.71 -20.39
CA ASP A 392 -20.46 11.99 -21.10
C ASP A 392 -20.54 13.21 -20.14
N ASN A 393 -20.92 12.98 -18.88
CA ASN A 393 -20.85 13.95 -17.80
C ASN A 393 -20.30 13.28 -16.52
N PRO A 394 -18.98 13.40 -16.24
CA PRO A 394 -18.35 12.81 -15.05
C PRO A 394 -19.04 13.22 -13.75
N ASP A 395 -19.52 14.47 -13.67
CA ASP A 395 -20.22 15.00 -12.49
C ASP A 395 -21.55 14.27 -12.23
N GLU A 396 -22.29 13.89 -13.28
CA GLU A 396 -23.54 13.11 -13.15
C GLU A 396 -23.27 11.64 -12.81
N ALA A 397 -22.17 11.06 -13.30
CA ALA A 397 -21.77 9.71 -12.95
C ALA A 397 -21.29 9.62 -11.49
N GLU A 398 -20.59 10.65 -11.01
CA GLU A 398 -20.23 10.82 -9.60
C GLU A 398 -21.50 11.01 -8.75
N GLU A 399 -22.43 11.90 -9.14
CA GLU A 399 -23.69 12.16 -8.41
C GLU A 399 -24.62 10.94 -8.32
N LEU A 400 -24.77 10.15 -9.40
CA LEU A 400 -25.59 8.93 -9.42
C LEU A 400 -25.01 7.78 -8.58
N LEU A 401 -23.72 7.86 -8.21
CA LEU A 401 -23.02 6.84 -7.43
C LEU A 401 -22.66 7.33 -6.01
N GLU A 402 -22.63 8.65 -5.78
CA GLU A 402 -22.52 9.31 -4.47
C GLU A 402 -23.82 9.25 -3.65
N ASP A 403 -25.00 9.19 -4.28
CA ASP A 403 -26.32 9.14 -3.59
C ASP A 403 -26.53 7.87 -2.72
N HIS A 404 -25.58 6.95 -2.71
CA HIS A 404 -25.55 5.81 -1.79
C HIS A 404 -24.63 5.99 -0.58
N THR A 405 -23.91 7.12 -0.47
CA THR A 405 -22.95 7.41 0.61
C THR A 405 -23.54 8.16 1.81
N HIS A 406 -24.80 8.59 1.75
CA HIS A 406 -25.39 9.49 2.76
C HIS A 406 -26.68 9.01 3.47
N ASP A 407 -27.03 7.72 3.44
CA ASP A 407 -28.18 7.19 4.22
C ASP A 407 -27.75 6.34 5.44
N GLY A 408 -26.99 6.96 6.35
CA GLY A 408 -26.57 6.31 7.59
C GLY A 408 -26.66 7.17 8.86
N SER A 409 -27.05 8.45 8.75
CA SER A 409 -26.97 9.35 9.90
C SER A 409 -28.05 10.43 9.99
N GLU A 410 -29.26 10.18 9.47
CA GLU A 410 -30.44 10.94 9.90
C GLU A 410 -31.38 10.03 10.66
N GLY A 411 -31.26 10.09 11.99
CA GLY A 411 -32.26 9.53 12.89
C GLY A 411 -33.57 10.28 12.69
N GLU A 412 -34.53 9.65 12.01
CA GLU A 412 -35.92 10.07 12.07
C GLU A 412 -36.48 9.75 13.45
N ASP A 413 -36.55 10.80 14.27
CA ASP A 413 -37.41 10.91 15.44
C ASP A 413 -38.88 10.85 14.99
N HIS A 414 -39.43 9.64 14.86
CA HIS A 414 -40.87 9.43 14.79
C HIS A 414 -41.38 9.03 16.17
N GLY A 415 -41.76 10.04 16.94
CA GLY A 415 -42.62 9.85 18.09
C GLY A 415 -43.98 9.30 17.66
N HIS A 416 -44.37 8.17 18.26
CA HIS A 416 -45.74 7.88 18.70
C HIS A 416 -45.79 6.78 19.74
#